data_AF-C8P9Q7-F1
#
_entry.id   AF-C8P9Q7-F1
#
_cell.length_a   1.000
_cell.length_b   1.000
_cell.length_c   1.000
_cell.angle_alpha   90.00
_cell.angle_beta   90.00
_cell.angle_gamma   90.00
#
_symmetry.space_group_name_H-M   'P 1'
#
loop_
_entity.id
_entity.type
_entity.pdbx_description
1 polymer ?
#
loop_
_entity_poly.entity_id
_entity_poly.type
_entity_poly.pdbx_seq_one_letter_code
_entity_poly.pdbx_strand_id
1 'polypeptide(L)'
;MSIVQSSLTIVFEPPFYKAIFERRFDSIYEVGQINLGPSEPKLALIYDLVLHHWNKVIFFQQNVCASYVSERKINPKRLQRLARKSIQYGVGTKAQQTLKKQLEYQKVTRQHNRRTKKILDQEKRYKLRQAKKIQKHKGH
;
A
#
# COMPACT_ATOMS: atom_id res chain seq x y z
N MET A 1 17.69 -29.64 -2.82
CA MET A 1 17.01 -29.13 -1.61
C MET A 1 15.80 -28.36 -2.06
N SER A 2 14.61 -28.94 -1.91
CA SER A 2 13.36 -28.24 -2.21
C SER A 2 13.16 -27.13 -1.18
N ILE A 3 13.01 -25.89 -1.64
CA ILE A 3 12.77 -24.75 -0.74
C ILE A 3 11.27 -24.65 -0.56
N VAL A 4 10.81 -24.94 0.65
CA VAL A 4 9.41 -24.76 1.05
C VAL A 4 9.27 -23.42 1.74
N GLN A 5 8.46 -22.54 1.18
CA GLN A 5 8.14 -21.25 1.79
C GLN A 5 6.65 -21.20 2.12
N SER A 6 6.31 -20.64 3.28
CA SER A 6 4.94 -20.52 3.73
C SER A 6 4.73 -19.19 4.44
N SER A 7 3.65 -18.49 4.11
CA SER A 7 3.22 -17.26 4.75
C SER A 7 1.75 -17.36 5.16
N LEU A 8 1.43 -16.73 6.30
CA LEU A 8 0.08 -16.52 6.78
C LEU A 8 -0.16 -15.01 6.89
N THR A 9 -1.14 -14.52 6.15
CA THR A 9 -1.56 -13.11 6.16
C THR A 9 -2.98 -13.01 6.68
N ILE A 10 -3.21 -12.12 7.65
CA ILE A 10 -4.55 -11.84 8.19
C ILE A 10 -5.04 -10.53 7.59
N VAL A 11 -6.17 -10.59 6.91
CA VAL A 11 -6.77 -9.45 6.21
C VAL A 11 -8.18 -9.23 6.74
N PHE A 12 -8.52 -7.97 7.01
CA PHE A 12 -9.91 -7.60 7.28
C PHE A 12 -10.60 -7.22 5.98
N GLU A 13 -11.50 -8.08 5.51
CA GLU A 13 -12.35 -7.86 4.34
C GLU A 13 -13.80 -7.75 4.82
N PRO A 14 -14.36 -6.52 4.95
CA PRO A 14 -15.64 -6.32 5.63
C PRO A 14 -16.74 -7.25 5.10
N PRO A 15 -17.47 -7.95 5.97
CA PRO A 15 -17.51 -7.79 7.43
C PRO A 15 -16.60 -8.76 8.23
N PHE A 16 -15.71 -9.53 7.59
CA PHE A 16 -14.98 -10.63 8.23
C PHE A 16 -13.46 -10.49 8.15
N TYR A 17 -12.77 -11.08 9.12
CA TYR A 17 -11.35 -11.37 9.05
C TYR A 17 -11.15 -12.68 8.28
N LYS A 18 -10.17 -12.67 7.37
CA LYS A 18 -9.74 -13.83 6.59
C LYS A 18 -8.27 -14.11 6.89
N ALA A 19 -7.95 -15.39 7.10
CA ALA A 19 -6.60 -15.92 7.09
C ALA A 19 -6.28 -16.43 5.69
N ILE A 20 -5.26 -15.86 5.05
CA ILE A 20 -4.76 -16.28 3.75
C ILE A 20 -3.45 -17.04 3.98
N PHE A 21 -3.43 -18.30 3.55
CA PHE A 21 -2.28 -19.17 3.56
C PHE A 21 -1.69 -19.21 2.16
N GLU A 22 -0.41 -18.87 2.05
CA GLU A 22 0.33 -18.98 0.80
C GLU A 22 1.48 -19.94 1.04
N ARG A 23 1.66 -20.91 0.14
CA ARG A 23 2.82 -21.82 0.18
C ARG A 23 3.40 -21.96 -1.21
N ARG A 24 4.72 -22.06 -1.26
CA ARG A 24 5.47 -22.23 -2.50
C ARG A 24 6.39 -23.43 -2.38
N PHE A 25 6.23 -24.35 -3.32
CA PHE A 25 7.07 -25.53 -3.50
C PHE A 25 7.71 -25.43 -4.88
N ASP A 26 8.97 -24.98 -4.93
CA ASP A 26 9.71 -24.77 -6.18
C ASP A 26 8.93 -23.87 -7.19
N SER A 27 8.28 -24.48 -8.20
CA SER A 27 7.44 -23.83 -9.21
C SER A 27 5.94 -23.83 -8.92
N ILE A 28 5.51 -24.57 -7.90
CA ILE A 28 4.10 -24.72 -7.53
C ILE A 28 3.77 -23.67 -6.48
N TYR A 29 2.75 -22.87 -6.74
CA TYR A 29 2.19 -21.92 -5.79
C TYR A 29 0.81 -22.41 -5.37
N GLU A 30 0.55 -22.46 -4.07
CA GLU A 30 -0.74 -22.89 -3.55
C GLU A 30 -1.26 -21.88 -2.54
N VAL A 31 -2.53 -21.55 -2.65
CA VAL A 31 -3.19 -20.57 -1.78
C VAL A 31 -4.45 -21.16 -1.19
N GLY A 32 -4.67 -20.91 0.10
CA GLY A 32 -5.88 -21.31 0.81
C GLY A 32 -6.39 -20.16 1.68
N GLN A 33 -7.70 -20.12 1.91
CA GLN A 33 -8.30 -19.09 2.76
C GLN A 33 -9.23 -19.70 3.81
N ILE A 34 -9.24 -19.11 5.01
CA ILE A 34 -10.17 -19.45 6.10
C ILE A 34 -10.80 -18.16 6.63
N ASN A 35 -12.11 -18.18 6.85
CA ASN A 35 -12.81 -17.10 7.54
C ASN A 35 -12.63 -17.22 9.06
N LEU A 36 -12.10 -16.18 9.70
CA LEU A 36 -11.89 -16.09 11.14
C LEU A 36 -13.08 -15.45 11.88
N GLY A 37 -14.06 -14.93 11.14
CA GLY A 37 -15.25 -14.28 11.67
C GLY A 37 -15.13 -12.75 11.77
N PRO A 38 -16.12 -12.08 12.39
CA PRO A 38 -16.24 -10.62 12.34
C PRO A 38 -15.34 -9.88 13.34
N SER A 39 -14.79 -10.58 14.34
CA SER A 39 -13.95 -10.00 15.39
C SER A 39 -12.47 -10.14 15.05
N GLU A 40 -11.66 -9.20 15.55
CA GLU A 40 -10.21 -9.26 15.39
C GLU A 40 -9.67 -10.56 16.02
N PRO A 41 -8.96 -11.40 15.25
CA PRO A 41 -8.53 -12.71 15.74
C PRO A 41 -7.44 -12.55 16.78
N LYS A 42 -7.65 -13.16 17.96
CA LYS A 42 -6.63 -13.22 19.00
C LYS A 42 -5.45 -14.08 18.55
N LEU A 43 -4.26 -13.74 19.02
CA LEU A 43 -3.04 -14.51 18.72
C LEU A 43 -3.17 -15.99 19.09
N ALA A 44 -3.84 -16.31 20.20
CA ALA A 44 -4.10 -17.69 20.60
C ALA A 44 -4.92 -18.47 19.56
N LEU A 45 -5.96 -17.84 18.98
CA LEU A 45 -6.78 -18.46 17.94
C LEU A 45 -5.99 -18.69 16.66
N ILE A 46 -5.14 -17.74 16.28
CA ILE A 46 -4.26 -17.86 15.11
C ILE A 46 -3.26 -19.00 15.32
N TYR A 47 -2.65 -19.07 16.51
CA TYR A 47 -1.69 -20.10 16.88
C TYR A 47 -2.32 -21.49 16.85
N ASP A 48 -3.50 -21.64 17.45
CA ASP A 48 -4.27 -22.88 17.44
C ASP A 48 -4.64 -23.32 16.01
N LEU A 49 -5.03 -22.36 15.17
CA LEU A 49 -5.38 -22.62 13.79
C LEU A 49 -4.19 -23.13 12.98
N VAL A 50 -2.99 -22.57 13.18
CA VAL A 50 -1.77 -23.02 12.49
C VAL A 50 -1.36 -24.43 12.95
N LEU A 51 -1.47 -24.73 14.25
CA LEU A 51 -1.04 -26.03 14.79
C LEU A 51 -2.05 -27.15 14.54
N HIS A 52 -3.33 -26.92 14.79
CA HIS A 52 -4.34 -27.98 14.86
C HIS A 52 -5.34 -27.96 13.70
N HIS A 53 -5.40 -26.88 12.92
CA HIS A 53 -6.40 -26.73 11.85
C HIS A 53 -5.79 -26.50 10.46
N TRP A 54 -4.50 -26.72 10.32
CA TRP A 54 -3.81 -26.66 9.03
C TRP A 54 -4.44 -27.57 7.97
N ASN A 55 -4.84 -28.78 8.37
CA ASN A 55 -5.44 -29.78 7.46
C ASN A 55 -6.84 -29.39 6.97
N LYS A 56 -7.48 -28.41 7.60
CA LYS A 56 -8.81 -27.92 7.17
C LYS A 56 -8.71 -26.85 6.08
N VAL A 57 -7.51 -26.36 5.79
CA VAL A 57 -7.29 -25.37 4.73
C VAL A 57 -7.38 -26.08 3.38
N ILE A 58 -8.35 -25.68 2.56
CA ILE A 58 -8.42 -26.13 1.16
C ILE A 58 -7.46 -25.28 0.35
N PHE A 59 -6.41 -25.92 -0.19
CA PHE A 59 -5.40 -25.28 -1.01
C PHE A 59 -5.75 -25.39 -2.50
N PHE A 60 -5.72 -24.27 -3.19
CA PHE A 60 -5.85 -24.20 -4.64
C PHE A 60 -4.46 -24.03 -5.26
N GLN A 61 -4.11 -24.93 -6.18
CA GLN A 61 -2.83 -24.88 -6.88
C GLN A 61 -2.94 -23.92 -8.07
N GLN A 62 -1.99 -23.00 -8.17
CA GLN A 62 -1.78 -22.19 -9.34
C GLN A 62 -0.40 -22.52 -9.92
N ASN A 63 -0.38 -22.99 -11.16
CA ASN A 63 0.85 -23.16 -11.92
C ASN A 63 1.36 -21.76 -12.28
N VAL A 64 2.18 -21.18 -11.40
CA VAL A 64 2.79 -19.88 -11.64
C VAL A 64 4.03 -20.12 -12.50
N CYS A 65 4.02 -19.59 -13.74
CA CYS A 65 5.23 -19.48 -14.55
C CYS A 65 6.27 -18.69 -13.74
N ALA A 66 7.28 -19.38 -13.25
CA ALA A 66 8.22 -18.86 -12.28
C ALA A 66 9.08 -17.74 -12.90
N SER A 67 8.67 -16.48 -12.75
CA SER A 67 9.67 -15.44 -12.56
C SER A 67 10.31 -15.72 -11.20
N TYR A 68 11.52 -16.26 -11.25
CA TYR A 68 12.32 -16.60 -10.07
C TYR A 68 12.73 -15.27 -9.41
N VAL A 69 11.82 -14.66 -8.65
CA VAL A 69 12.18 -13.54 -7.78
C VAL A 69 13.06 -14.14 -6.71
N SER A 70 14.38 -14.09 -6.91
CA SER A 70 15.33 -14.59 -5.92
C SER A 70 15.04 -13.84 -4.62
N GLU A 71 14.47 -14.52 -3.65
CA GLU A 71 14.29 -13.96 -2.33
C GLU A 71 15.67 -13.78 -1.71
N ARG A 72 16.19 -12.56 -1.79
CA ARG A 72 17.41 -12.19 -1.08
C ARG A 72 17.19 -12.53 0.39
N LYS A 73 18.09 -13.26 1.03
CA LYS A 73 18.01 -13.54 2.48
C LYS A 73 17.88 -12.22 3.25
N ILE A 74 16.68 -11.92 3.72
CA ILE A 74 16.41 -10.75 4.57
C ILE A 74 16.73 -11.15 6.01
N ASN A 75 17.52 -10.33 6.72
CA ASN A 75 17.81 -10.54 8.13
C ASN A 75 16.50 -10.65 8.96
N PRO A 76 16.35 -11.63 9.88
CA PRO A 76 15.15 -11.80 10.70
C PRO A 76 14.70 -10.51 11.41
N LYS A 77 15.63 -9.68 11.88
CA LYS A 77 15.31 -8.37 12.51
C LYS A 77 14.64 -7.42 11.52
N ARG A 78 15.08 -7.43 10.25
CA ARG A 78 14.48 -6.62 9.19
C ARG A 78 13.10 -7.15 8.80
N LEU A 79 12.91 -8.47 8.78
CA LEU A 79 11.60 -9.10 8.52
C LEU A 79 10.59 -8.74 9.62
N GLN A 80 10.98 -8.85 10.90
CA GLN A 80 10.13 -8.43 12.02
C GLN A 80 9.77 -6.94 11.96
N ARG A 81 10.70 -6.07 11.56
CA ARG A 81 10.44 -4.64 11.38
C ARG A 81 9.44 -4.37 10.24
N LEU A 82 9.52 -5.11 9.14
CA LEU A 82 8.58 -5.01 8.03
C LEU A 82 7.19 -5.50 8.44
N ALA A 83 7.09 -6.62 9.16
CA ALA A 83 5.83 -7.14 9.70
C ALA A 83 5.17 -6.14 10.66
N ARG A 84 5.95 -5.51 11.56
CA ARG A 84 5.43 -4.44 12.43
C ARG A 84 4.95 -3.21 11.66
N LYS A 85 5.59 -2.88 10.54
CA LYS A 85 5.20 -1.77 9.67
C LYS A 85 3.95 -2.07 8.85
N SER A 86 3.71 -3.34 8.48
CA SER A 86 2.50 -3.76 7.77
C SER A 86 1.28 -3.84 8.68
N ILE A 87 1.47 -4.02 9.99
CA ILE A 87 0.38 -3.89 10.97
C ILE A 87 -0.05 -2.42 11.02
N GLN A 88 -1.14 -2.09 10.31
CA GLN A 88 -1.81 -0.81 10.49
C GLN A 88 -2.57 -0.83 11.84
N TYR A 89 -1.90 -0.43 12.92
CA TYR A 89 -2.61 -0.01 14.13
C TYR A 89 -3.35 1.30 13.80
N GLY A 90 -4.65 1.18 13.55
CA GLY A 90 -5.47 2.28 13.10
C GLY A 90 -6.85 2.21 13.73
N VAL A 91 -6.92 2.43 15.04
CA VAL A 91 -8.15 2.92 15.67
C VAL A 91 -8.37 4.34 15.18
N GLY A 92 -9.00 4.42 14.01
CA GLY A 92 -9.56 5.62 13.45
C GLY A 92 -10.65 5.16 12.51
N THR A 93 -11.89 5.54 12.81
CA THR A 93 -13.05 5.22 11.99
C THR A 93 -12.73 5.45 10.52
N LYS A 94 -13.29 4.66 9.59
CA LYS A 94 -13.08 4.83 8.13
C LYS A 94 -13.16 6.30 7.70
N ALA A 95 -14.02 7.07 8.36
CA ALA A 95 -14.11 8.53 8.25
C ALA A 95 -12.79 9.28 8.50
N GLN A 96 -12.08 9.03 9.61
CA GLN A 96 -10.81 9.67 9.93
C GLN A 96 -9.70 9.34 8.93
N GLN A 97 -9.65 8.10 8.44
CA GLN A 97 -8.69 7.71 7.39
C GLN A 97 -8.99 8.44 6.07
N THR A 98 -10.26 8.52 5.68
CA THR A 98 -10.69 9.25 4.48
C THR A 98 -10.39 10.74 4.60
N LEU A 99 -10.67 11.35 5.76
CA LEU A 99 -10.35 12.76 6.03
C LEU A 99 -8.84 13.04 5.96
N LYS A 100 -8.00 12.14 6.49
CA LYS A 100 -6.54 12.27 6.39
C LYS A 100 -6.06 12.22 4.93
N LYS A 101 -6.57 11.27 4.14
CA LYS A 101 -6.26 11.18 2.69
C LYS A 101 -6.72 12.43 1.94
N GLN A 102 -7.91 12.95 2.25
CA GLN A 102 -8.44 14.19 1.67
C GLN A 102 -7.54 15.39 1.98
N LEU A 103 -7.08 15.53 3.23
CA LEU A 103 -6.17 16.59 3.65
C LEU A 103 -4.83 16.52 2.93
N GLU A 104 -4.26 15.32 2.76
CA GLU A 104 -3.02 15.12 2.01
C GLU A 104 -3.18 15.52 0.53
N TYR A 105 -4.27 15.10 -0.12
CA TYR A 105 -4.57 15.49 -1.49
C TYR A 105 -4.73 17.01 -1.63
N GLN A 106 -5.47 17.64 -0.72
CA GLN A 106 -5.68 19.09 -0.72
C GLN A 106 -4.38 19.89 -0.51
N LYS A 107 -3.43 19.37 0.28
CA LYS A 107 -2.12 20.01 0.44
C LYS A 107 -1.35 20.04 -0.88
N VAL A 108 -1.33 18.92 -1.60
CA VAL A 108 -0.64 18.80 -2.90
C VAL A 108 -1.28 19.73 -3.93
N THR A 109 -2.61 19.72 -4.06
CA THR A 109 -3.31 20.59 -5.02
C THR A 109 -3.12 22.07 -4.70
N ARG A 110 -3.15 22.45 -3.42
CA ARG A 110 -2.88 23.84 -3.00
C ARG A 110 -1.47 24.30 -3.37
N GLN A 111 -0.46 23.45 -3.16
CA GLN A 111 0.91 23.78 -3.55
C GLN A 111 1.06 23.92 -5.07
N HIS A 112 0.44 23.02 -5.83
CA HIS A 112 0.42 23.09 -7.29
C HIS A 112 -0.23 24.40 -7.77
N ASN A 113 -1.43 24.72 -7.29
CA ASN A 113 -2.16 25.94 -7.67
C ASN A 113 -1.41 27.23 -7.30
N ARG A 114 -0.72 27.24 -6.17
CA ARG A 114 0.12 28.39 -5.77
C ARG A 114 1.30 28.57 -6.73
N ARG A 115 1.95 27.48 -7.15
CA ARG A 115 3.05 27.53 -8.12
C ARG A 115 2.56 28.01 -9.48
N THR A 116 1.47 27.46 -10.00
CA THR A 116 0.91 27.86 -11.30
C THR A 116 0.49 29.33 -11.30
N LYS A 117 -0.20 29.80 -10.26
CA LYS A 117 -0.59 31.22 -10.14
C LYS A 117 0.63 32.15 -10.14
N LYS A 118 1.69 31.81 -9.41
CA LYS A 118 2.92 32.61 -9.37
C LYS A 118 3.57 32.72 -10.75
N ILE A 119 3.61 31.63 -11.53
CA ILE A 119 4.18 31.63 -12.88
C ILE A 119 3.35 32.52 -13.81
N LEU A 120 2.02 32.36 -13.80
CA LEU A 120 1.10 33.16 -14.62
C LEU A 120 1.20 34.66 -14.31
N ASP A 121 1.29 35.03 -13.03
CA ASP A 121 1.45 36.43 -12.63
C ASP A 121 2.80 37.01 -13.07
N GLN A 122 3.88 36.21 -13.03
CA GLN A 122 5.19 36.61 -13.49
C GLN A 122 5.21 36.84 -15.02
N GLU A 123 4.60 35.94 -15.79
CA GLU A 123 4.46 36.08 -17.25
C GLU A 123 3.63 37.32 -17.62
N LYS A 124 2.50 37.56 -16.93
CA LYS A 124 1.68 38.76 -17.15
C LYS A 124 2.49 40.04 -16.90
N ARG A 125 3.21 40.10 -15.78
CA ARG A 125 4.08 41.24 -15.43
C ARG A 125 5.21 41.44 -16.46
N TYR A 126 5.75 40.36 -16.99
CA TYR A 126 6.79 40.41 -18.03
C TYR A 126 6.22 40.97 -19.35
N LYS A 127 5.07 40.44 -19.82
CA LYS A 127 4.39 40.93 -21.04
C LYS A 127 4.05 42.41 -20.94
N LEU A 128 3.53 42.87 -19.79
CA LEU A 128 3.25 44.29 -19.54
C LEU A 128 4.51 45.16 -19.60
N ARG A 129 5.64 44.70 -19.03
CA ARG A 129 6.92 45.41 -19.12
C ARG A 129 7.42 45.52 -20.55
N GLN A 130 7.31 44.44 -21.34
CA GLN A 130 7.70 44.45 -22.75
C GLN A 130 6.82 45.42 -23.57
N ALA A 131 5.50 45.39 -23.38
CA ALA A 131 4.59 46.32 -24.05
C ALA A 131 4.91 47.79 -23.71
N LYS A 132 5.17 48.10 -22.43
CA LYS A 132 5.59 49.45 -21.99
C LYS A 132 6.92 49.87 -22.61
N LYS A 133 7.90 48.95 -22.72
CA LYS A 133 9.19 49.23 -23.36
C LYS A 133 9.00 49.57 -24.84
N ILE A 134 8.16 48.80 -25.56
CA ILE A 134 7.84 49.06 -26.97
C ILE A 134 7.15 50.41 -27.14
N GLN A 135 6.15 50.74 -26.30
CA GLN A 135 5.48 52.05 -26.35
C GLN A 135 6.45 53.21 -26.11
N LYS A 136 7.36 53.10 -25.14
CA LYS A 136 8.39 54.12 -24.90
C LYS A 136 9.31 54.36 -26.10
N HIS A 137 9.63 53.31 -26.86
CA HIS A 137 10.47 53.41 -28.05
C HIS A 137 9.74 53.93 -29.29
N LYS A 138 8.40 53.87 -29.34
CA LYS A 138 7.64 54.30 -30.53
C LYS A 138 7.47 55.81 -30.64
N GLY A 139 7.81 56.59 -29.61
CA GLY A 139 7.76 58.05 -29.63
C GLY A 139 6.33 58.62 -29.76
N HIS A 140 6.14 59.81 -29.22
CA HIS A 140 5.15 60.76 -29.73
C HIS A 140 5.93 61.81 -30.51
#